data_AF-A0A7K1DGE2-F1
#
_entry.id   AF-A0A7K1DGE2-F1
#
_cell.length_a   1.000
_cell.length_b   1.000
_cell.length_c   1.000
_cell.angle_alpha   90.00
_cell.angle_beta   90.00
_cell.angle_gamma   90.00
#
_symmetry.space_group_name_H-M   'P 1'
#
loop_
_entity.id
_entity.type
_entity.pdbx_description
1 polymer ?
#
loop_
_entity_poly.entity_id
_entity_poly.type
_entity_poly.pdbx_seq_one_letter_code
_entity_poly.pdbx_strand_id
1 'polypeptide(L)'
;MHGAFSVAYTYMRKSATLLLTLREVRPTARGGHRVISEVLMLESRIPRQLVIDYEKLREKRNRVEYPDALIDDVDVSLINRCIEIGDQLCALARKISS
;
A
#
# COMPACT_ATOMS: atom_id res chain seq x y z
N MET A 1 -4.07 10.25 15.38
CA MET A 1 -3.09 9.83 14.35
C MET A 1 -3.40 8.47 13.73
N HIS A 2 -3.66 7.41 14.51
CA HIS A 2 -3.89 6.05 13.97
C HIS A 2 -5.05 5.94 12.95
N GLY A 3 -6.16 6.65 13.19
CA GLY A 3 -7.29 6.70 12.25
C GLY A 3 -6.91 7.30 10.90
N ALA A 4 -6.20 8.45 10.92
CA ALA A 4 -5.71 9.10 9.70
C ALA A 4 -4.75 8.19 8.91
N PHE A 5 -3.85 7.50 9.60
CA PHE A 5 -2.98 6.51 8.98
C PHE A 5 -3.74 5.31 8.41
N SER A 6 -4.77 4.82 9.11
CA SER A 6 -5.60 3.71 8.62
C SER A 6 -6.34 4.08 7.33
N VAL A 7 -6.83 5.32 7.22
CA VAL A 7 -7.45 5.84 5.99
C VAL A 7 -6.41 6.01 4.88
N ALA A 8 -5.27 6.64 5.16
CA ALA A 8 -4.19 6.84 4.18
C ALA A 8 -3.64 5.51 3.65
N TYR A 9 -3.40 4.54 4.54
CA TYR A 9 -3.01 3.18 4.17
C TYR A 9 -4.08 2.49 3.30
N THR A 10 -5.36 2.67 3.64
CA THR A 10 -6.46 2.13 2.84
C THR A 10 -6.48 2.72 1.44
N TYR A 11 -6.24 4.03 1.30
CA TYR A 11 -6.07 4.69 0.01
C TYR A 11 -4.92 4.06 -0.78
N MET A 12 -3.71 4.01 -0.20
CA MET A 12 -2.53 3.38 -0.80
C MET A 12 -2.82 1.95 -1.30
N ARG A 13 -3.47 1.12 -0.45
CA ARG A 13 -3.83 -0.26 -0.79
C ARG A 13 -4.85 -0.35 -1.93
N LYS A 14 -5.85 0.52 -1.95
CA LYS A 14 -6.84 0.57 -3.03
C LYS A 14 -6.22 1.03 -4.35
N SER A 15 -5.29 1.98 -4.32
CA SER A 15 -4.53 2.40 -5.52
C SER A 15 -3.69 1.24 -6.09
N ALA A 16 -3.00 0.48 -5.23
CA ALA A 16 -2.30 -0.73 -5.65
C ALA A 16 -3.26 -1.76 -6.27
N THR A 17 -4.40 -1.99 -5.63
CA THR A 17 -5.41 -2.95 -6.12
C THR A 17 -5.98 -2.52 -7.47
N LEU A 18 -6.20 -1.22 -7.69
CA LEU A 18 -6.65 -0.68 -8.97
C LEU A 18 -5.63 -1.00 -10.07
N LEU A 19 -4.35 -0.72 -9.83
CA LEU A 19 -3.28 -1.02 -10.78
C LEU A 19 -3.25 -2.52 -11.14
N LEU A 20 -3.30 -3.40 -10.14
CA LEU A 20 -3.32 -4.84 -10.36
C LEU A 20 -4.57 -5.33 -11.10
N THR A 21 -5.73 -4.70 -10.84
CA THR A 21 -6.98 -5.05 -11.54
C THR A 21 -6.87 -4.77 -13.03
N LEU A 22 -6.16 -3.70 -13.44
CA LEU A 22 -5.85 -3.41 -14.85
C LEU A 22 -4.87 -4.41 -15.48
N ARG A 23 -4.24 -5.26 -14.68
CA ARG A 23 -3.43 -6.40 -15.10
C ARG A 23 -4.18 -7.73 -15.02
N GLU A 24 -5.49 -7.67 -14.80
CA GLU A 24 -6.35 -8.85 -14.59
C GLU A 24 -5.94 -9.68 -13.36
N VAL A 25 -5.16 -9.09 -12.45
CA VAL A 25 -4.75 -9.71 -11.18
C VAL A 25 -5.59 -9.12 -10.05
N ARG A 26 -6.29 -9.97 -9.31
CA ARG A 26 -7.06 -9.55 -8.14
C ARG A 26 -6.64 -10.33 -6.90
N PRO A 27 -6.12 -9.67 -5.85
CA PRO A 27 -5.85 -10.32 -4.57
C PRO A 27 -7.16 -10.60 -3.84
N THR A 28 -7.80 -11.74 -4.12
CA THR A 28 -9.11 -12.15 -3.57
C THR A 28 -9.03 -13.07 -2.36
N ALA A 29 -7.87 -13.70 -2.13
CA ALA A 29 -7.68 -14.64 -1.02
C ALA A 29 -7.50 -13.94 0.33
N ARG A 30 -7.86 -14.62 1.42
CA ARG A 30 -7.51 -14.21 2.79
C ARG A 30 -5.98 -14.16 2.91
N GLY A 31 -5.44 -13.01 3.29
CA GLY A 31 -3.99 -12.76 3.27
C GLY A 31 -3.47 -12.18 1.94
N GLY A 32 -4.33 -11.95 0.94
CA GLY A 32 -3.94 -11.39 -0.36
C GLY A 32 -3.30 -10.01 -0.31
N HIS A 33 -3.44 -9.27 0.80
CA HIS A 33 -2.67 -8.03 1.01
C HIS A 33 -1.15 -8.25 1.13
N ARG A 34 -0.69 -9.46 1.46
CA ARG A 34 0.75 -9.81 1.53
C ARG A 34 1.37 -9.98 0.16
N VAL A 35 0.62 -10.55 -0.80
CA VAL A 35 1.13 -10.77 -2.16
C VAL A 35 1.16 -9.48 -2.99
N ILE A 36 0.51 -8.40 -2.54
CA ILE A 36 0.46 -7.14 -3.31
C ILE A 36 1.88 -6.62 -3.56
N SER A 37 2.74 -6.57 -2.56
CA SER A 37 4.12 -6.09 -2.71
C SER A 37 4.93 -6.99 -3.65
N GLU A 38 4.75 -8.32 -3.56
CA GLU A 38 5.39 -9.27 -4.48
C GLU A 38 4.99 -9.02 -5.94
N VAL A 39 3.70 -8.82 -6.21
CA VAL A 39 3.23 -8.54 -7.58
C VAL A 39 3.68 -7.16 -8.06
N LEU A 40 3.64 -6.13 -7.19
CA LEU A 40 4.16 -4.80 -7.53
C LEU A 40 5.66 -4.81 -7.85
N MET A 41 6.43 -5.73 -7.26
CA MET A 41 7.86 -5.90 -7.55
C MET A 41 8.13 -6.35 -9.00
N LEU A 42 7.14 -6.98 -9.65
CA LEU A 42 7.24 -7.43 -11.04
C LEU A 42 6.94 -6.32 -12.06
N GLU A 43 6.37 -5.19 -11.62
CA GLU A 43 6.06 -4.07 -12.50
C GLU A 43 7.31 -3.22 -12.76
N SER A 44 7.86 -3.30 -13.97
CA SER A 44 9.09 -2.60 -14.38
C SER A 44 9.03 -1.06 -14.27
N ARG A 45 7.82 -0.49 -14.25
CA ARG A 45 7.58 0.95 -14.11
C ARG A 45 7.52 1.43 -12.66
N ILE A 46 7.57 0.51 -11.68
CA ILE A 46 7.51 0.84 -10.27
C ILE A 46 8.93 0.78 -9.68
N PRO A 47 9.41 1.85 -9.03
CA PRO A 47 10.69 1.82 -8.35
C PRO A 47 10.70 0.77 -7.23
N ARG A 48 11.74 -0.07 -7.15
CA ARG A 48 11.90 -1.09 -6.09
C ARG A 48 11.75 -0.53 -4.67
N GLN A 49 12.27 0.67 -4.43
CA GLN A 49 12.16 1.32 -3.12
C GLN A 49 10.71 1.62 -2.72
N LEU A 50 9.85 1.99 -3.69
CA LEU A 50 8.42 2.21 -3.43
C LEU A 50 7.76 0.93 -2.93
N VAL A 51 8.08 -0.22 -3.54
CA VAL A 51 7.55 -1.52 -3.14
C VAL A 51 8.02 -1.92 -1.74
N ILE A 52 9.29 -1.68 -1.41
CA ILE A 52 9.84 -1.92 -0.07
C ILE A 52 9.10 -1.06 0.97
N ASP A 53 8.88 0.22 0.68
CA ASP A 53 8.19 1.12 1.60
C ASP A 53 6.71 0.75 1.77
N TYR A 54 6.05 0.32 0.68
CA TYR A 54 4.69 -0.20 0.73
C TYR A 54 4.58 -1.39 1.70
N GLU A 55 5.52 -2.34 1.63
CA GLU A 55 5.52 -3.51 2.50
C GLU A 55 5.74 -3.15 3.98
N LYS A 56 6.68 -2.23 4.26
CA LYS A 56 6.89 -1.70 5.62
C LYS A 56 5.63 -1.03 6.18
N LEU A 57 4.90 -0.27 5.36
CA LEU A 57 3.65 0.37 5.75
C LEU A 57 2.52 -0.66 5.98
N ARG A 58 2.50 -1.76 5.22
CA ARG A 58 1.59 -2.90 5.46
C ARG A 58 1.87 -3.55 6.81
N GLU A 59 3.12 -3.81 7.14
CA GLU A 59 3.52 -4.35 8.44
C GLU A 59 3.16 -3.39 9.58
N LYS A 60 3.46 -2.10 9.41
CA LYS A 60 3.09 -1.06 10.39
C LYS A 60 1.59 -1.03 10.63
N ARG A 61 0.77 -1.08 9.57
CA ARG A 61 -0.70 -1.16 9.70
C ARG A 61 -1.14 -2.39 10.47
N ASN A 62 -0.48 -3.53 10.30
CA ASN A 62 -0.79 -4.73 11.09
C ASN A 62 -0.49 -4.53 12.58
N ARG A 63 0.66 -3.94 12.93
CA ARG A 63 1.05 -3.66 14.33
C ARG A 63 0.14 -2.62 14.99
N VAL A 64 -0.31 -1.61 14.23
CA VAL A 64 -1.26 -0.59 14.72
C VAL A 64 -2.65 -1.18 14.99
N GLU A 65 -3.11 -2.13 14.17
CA GLU A 65 -4.40 -2.80 14.35
C GLU A 65 -4.38 -3.86 15.46
N TYR A 66 -3.27 -4.60 15.58
CA TYR A 66 -3.08 -5.67 16.55
C TYR A 66 -1.79 -5.44 17.35
N PRO A 67 -1.83 -4.58 18.38
CA PRO A 67 -0.66 -4.26 19.18
C PRO A 67 -0.30 -5.40 20.16
N ASP A 68 0.95 -5.87 20.13
CA ASP A 68 1.40 -7.01 20.94
C ASP A 68 1.78 -6.63 22.39
N ALA A 69 2.17 -5.38 22.66
CA ALA A 69 2.44 -4.87 24.03
C ALA A 69 2.80 -3.37 24.08
N LEU A 70 3.29 -2.79 22.99
CA LEU A 70 3.58 -1.35 22.86
C LEU A 70 2.68 -0.72 21.80
N ILE A 71 2.20 0.49 22.08
CA ILE A 71 1.56 1.33 21.06
C ILE A 71 2.64 1.71 20.05
N ASP A 72 2.52 1.19 18.84
CA ASP A 72 3.42 1.50 17.74
C ASP A 72 3.04 2.87 17.16
N ASP A 73 3.77 3.92 17.56
CA ASP A 73 3.36 5.31 17.31
C ASP A 73 3.33 5.65 15.82
N VAL A 74 2.38 6.51 15.44
CA VAL A 74 2.14 6.92 14.07
C VAL A 74 2.30 8.43 13.98
N ASP A 75 3.29 8.85 13.20
CA ASP A 75 3.51 10.26 12.90
C ASP A 75 2.92 10.69 11.54
N VAL A 76 3.01 11.98 11.26
CA VAL A 76 2.55 12.59 10.01
C VAL A 76 3.35 12.10 8.80
N SER A 77 4.63 11.75 8.97
CA SER A 77 5.48 11.31 7.86
C SER A 77 5.00 9.98 7.28
N LEU A 78 4.55 9.04 8.12
CA LEU A 78 3.98 7.77 7.69
C LEU A 78 2.66 7.96 6.94
N ILE A 79 1.83 8.92 7.37
CA ILE A 79 0.57 9.27 6.69
C ILE A 79 0.86 9.84 5.31
N ASN A 80 1.76 10.82 5.23
CA ASN A 80 2.15 11.43 3.96
C ASN A 80 2.76 10.40 3.02
N ARG A 81 3.58 9.47 3.54
CA ARG A 81 4.16 8.41 2.73
C ARG A 81 3.12 7.48 2.11
N CYS A 82 2.08 7.12 2.86
CA CYS A 82 0.94 6.36 2.31
C CYS A 82 0.26 7.12 1.16
N ILE A 83 0.05 8.43 1.31
CA ILE A 83 -0.58 9.28 0.29
C ILE A 83 0.29 9.36 -0.97
N GLU A 84 1.58 9.67 -0.82
CA GLU A 84 2.54 9.75 -1.92
C GLU A 84 2.59 8.47 -2.76
N ILE A 85 2.68 7.30 -2.09
CA ILE A 85 2.70 6.01 -2.76
C ILE A 85 1.35 5.75 -3.45
N GLY A 86 0.24 6.07 -2.77
CA GLY A 86 -1.11 5.95 -3.34
C GLY A 86 -1.29 6.79 -4.61
N ASP A 87 -0.78 8.01 -4.63
CA ASP A 87 -0.83 8.92 -5.78
C ASP A 87 -0.01 8.39 -6.96
N GLN A 88 1.21 7.91 -6.70
CA GLN A 88 2.07 7.32 -7.74
C GLN A 88 1.42 6.09 -8.38
N LEU A 89 0.84 5.20 -7.57
CA LEU A 89 0.15 4.01 -8.07
C LEU A 89 -1.13 4.35 -8.83
N CYS A 90 -1.92 5.32 -8.34
CA CYS A 90 -3.10 5.84 -9.05
C CYS A 90 -2.73 6.46 -10.40
N ALA A 91 -1.67 7.26 -10.45
CA ALA A 91 -1.20 7.89 -11.67
C ALA A 91 -0.76 6.84 -12.70
N LEU A 92 -0.06 5.79 -12.26
CA LEU A 92 0.31 4.65 -13.12
C LEU A 92 -0.92 3.92 -13.65
N ALA A 93 -1.89 3.63 -12.80
CA ALA A 93 -3.14 2.98 -13.21
C ALA A 93 -3.91 3.80 -14.26
N ARG A 94 -4.02 5.11 -14.05
CA ARG A 94 -4.68 6.02 -15.02
C ARG A 94 -3.99 6.00 -16.38
N LYS A 95 -2.65 6.00 -16.41
CA LYS A 95 -1.87 5.92 -17.66
C LYS A 95 -2.06 4.61 -18.42
N ILE A 96 -2.48 3.53 -17.76
CA ILE A 96 -2.78 2.24 -18.42
C ILE A 96 -4.21 2.22 -18.98
N SER A 97 -5.12 2.99 -18.38
CA SER A 97 -6.54 3.03 -18.76
C SER A 97 -6.89 4.09 -19.81
N SER A 98 -5.91 4.92 -20.20
CA SER A 98 -6.03 5.94 -21.25
C SER A 98 -5.44 5.42 -22.54
#